data_AF-A0A8S2Z2H6-F1
#
_entry.id   AF-A0A8S2Z2H6-F1
#
_cell.length_a   1.000
_cell.length_b   1.000
_cell.length_c   1.000
_cell.angle_alpha   90.00
_cell.angle_beta   90.00
_cell.angle_gamma   90.00
#
_symmetry.space_group_name_H-M   'P 1'
#
loop_
_entity.id
_entity.type
_entity.pdbx_description
1 polymer ?
#
loop_
_entity_poly.entity_id
_entity_poly.type
_entity_poly.pdbx_seq_one_letter_code
_entity_poly.pdbx_strand_id
1 'polypeptide(L)'
;NELQEMPTNEKIKFMQDVRDIYKTIARELTRTLPVTNNFLQNLQFMHPLQRHHESSSKSLMIIARDLPQLLSDDDLDYLNGEWRLYENETIPEEWYQQKTTSGGSDEVIKYHPIDNYWKHVFAIKTSSGIVKFIVLPKLIKSLLSLSHGNADVERGFSENAALITDDRSSLSDISINGLRATKDAVKFYGQGKVHEVPICKGLLDNVKEAHSRCQVDQERKQRILKEKEAIEAAAKLTKNKELILVEKEQNLIDQHKILQEDLENASKMLNEGNSRLEAAVATKNFAGVEMAQLLIGGAKKKLDVLKTQLGDNTDQMNQLRKKLKK
;
A
#
# COMPACT_ATOMS: atom_id res chain seq x y z
N ASN A 1 30.80 9.29 36.96
CA ASN A 1 31.59 10.33 37.63
C ASN A 1 31.07 11.75 37.43
N GLU A 2 30.36 12.07 36.34
CA GLU A 2 29.82 13.43 36.10
C GLU A 2 28.70 13.87 37.07
N LEU A 3 27.90 12.93 37.60
CA LEU A 3 26.83 13.19 38.57
C LEU A 3 27.31 13.60 39.99
N GLN A 4 28.61 13.46 40.27
CA GLN A 4 29.20 13.85 41.56
C GLN A 4 29.73 15.29 41.57
N GLU A 5 30.01 15.88 40.41
CA GLU A 5 30.55 17.24 40.27
C GLU A 5 29.46 18.30 40.06
N MET A 6 28.20 17.90 39.87
CA MET A 6 27.08 18.81 39.65
C MET A 6 26.62 19.53 40.93
N PRO A 7 26.26 20.82 40.86
CA PRO A 7 25.61 21.55 41.94
C PRO A 7 24.34 20.84 42.42
N THR A 8 24.09 20.84 43.74
CA THR A 8 22.99 20.10 44.38
C THR A 8 21.62 20.37 43.76
N ASN A 9 21.33 21.62 43.35
CA ASN A 9 20.08 21.99 42.69
C ASN A 9 19.93 21.39 41.29
N GLU A 10 21.01 21.34 40.50
CA GLU A 10 20.99 20.74 39.16
C GLU A 10 20.85 19.22 39.25
N LYS A 11 21.46 18.60 40.26
CA LYS A 11 21.29 17.16 40.53
C LYS A 11 19.86 16.81 40.90
N ILE A 12 19.21 17.63 41.74
CA ILE A 12 17.79 17.45 42.10
C ILE A 12 16.91 17.58 40.85
N LYS A 13 17.15 18.61 40.03
CA LYS A 13 16.39 18.83 38.78
C LYS A 13 16.58 17.68 37.79
N PHE A 14 17.81 17.23 37.57
CA PHE A 14 18.11 16.06 36.73
C PHE A 14 17.38 14.79 37.22
N MET A 15 17.41 14.51 38.54
CA MET A 15 16.69 13.35 39.10
C MET A 15 15.16 13.48 38.98
N GLN A 16 14.63 14.71 39.05
CA GLN A 16 13.21 14.98 38.79
C GLN A 16 12.86 14.73 37.31
N ASP A 17 13.68 15.21 36.38
CA ASP A 17 13.50 15.00 34.95
C ASP A 17 13.58 13.50 34.60
N VAL A 18 14.57 12.77 35.15
CA VAL A 18 14.68 11.31 35.00
C VAL A 18 13.43 10.61 35.56
N ARG A 19 12.96 11.00 36.75
CA ARG A 19 11.73 10.46 37.33
C ARG A 19 10.52 10.73 36.43
N ASP A 20 10.42 11.90 35.85
CA ASP A 20 9.30 12.28 34.99
C ASP A 20 9.35 11.58 33.64
N ILE A 21 10.54 11.30 33.10
CA ILE A 21 10.74 10.40 31.95
C ILE A 21 10.22 9.00 32.30
N TYR A 22 10.63 8.41 33.42
CA TYR A 22 10.15 7.09 33.84
C TYR A 22 8.64 7.06 34.06
N LYS A 23 8.04 8.10 34.66
CA LYS A 23 6.57 8.21 34.78
C LYS A 23 5.90 8.28 33.42
N THR A 24 6.48 8.99 32.46
CA THR A 24 5.93 9.14 31.10
C THR A 24 6.00 7.81 30.36
N ILE A 25 7.14 7.13 30.41
CA ILE A 25 7.31 5.77 29.85
C ILE A 25 6.30 4.81 30.51
N ALA A 26 6.18 4.83 31.84
CA ALA A 26 5.25 3.94 32.55
C ALA A 26 3.78 4.21 32.17
N ARG A 27 3.38 5.49 32.02
CA ARG A 27 2.04 5.84 31.55
C ARG A 27 1.79 5.33 30.14
N GLU A 28 2.75 5.52 29.25
CA GLU A 28 2.63 5.08 27.86
C GLU A 28 2.61 3.57 27.74
N LEU A 29 3.45 2.85 28.48
CA LEU A 29 3.42 1.39 28.58
C LEU A 29 2.09 0.91 29.16
N THR A 30 1.55 1.54 30.19
CA THR A 30 0.24 1.15 30.75
C THR A 30 -0.90 1.40 29.76
N ARG A 31 -0.79 2.44 28.93
CA ARG A 31 -1.76 2.79 27.89
C ARG A 31 -1.70 1.83 26.69
N THR A 32 -0.50 1.40 26.32
CA THR A 32 -0.24 0.62 25.09
C THR A 32 -0.22 -0.88 25.33
N LEU A 33 0.28 -1.33 26.49
CA LEU A 33 0.30 -2.73 26.84
C LEU A 33 -1.11 -3.18 27.25
N PRO A 34 -1.52 -4.38 26.85
CA PRO A 34 -2.82 -4.97 27.19
C PRO A 34 -2.84 -5.47 28.65
N VAL A 35 -2.38 -4.67 29.62
CA VAL A 35 -2.26 -5.06 31.04
C VAL A 35 -3.63 -5.41 31.65
N THR A 36 -4.67 -4.75 31.18
CA THR A 36 -6.08 -4.97 31.59
C THR A 36 -6.83 -5.93 30.67
N ASN A 37 -6.15 -6.56 29.70
CA ASN A 37 -6.81 -7.45 28.77
C ASN A 37 -7.20 -8.76 29.47
N ASN A 38 -8.52 -8.91 29.67
CA ASN A 38 -9.11 -10.06 30.36
C ASN A 38 -8.76 -11.38 29.66
N PHE A 39 -8.65 -11.41 28.33
CA PHE A 39 -8.26 -12.61 27.60
C PHE A 39 -6.84 -13.05 28.00
N LEU A 40 -5.87 -12.13 27.98
CA LEU A 40 -4.49 -12.43 28.36
C LEU A 40 -4.33 -12.81 29.83
N GLN A 41 -5.12 -12.18 30.71
CA GLN A 41 -5.14 -12.55 32.13
C GLN A 41 -5.65 -13.98 32.33
N ASN A 42 -6.69 -14.37 31.59
CA ASN A 42 -7.21 -15.73 31.68
C ASN A 42 -6.25 -16.77 31.09
N LEU A 43 -5.38 -16.43 30.12
CA LEU A 43 -4.38 -17.37 29.57
C LEU A 43 -3.39 -17.95 30.60
N GLN A 44 -3.29 -17.37 31.80
CA GLN A 44 -2.41 -17.86 32.86
C GLN A 44 -2.72 -19.30 33.28
N PHE A 45 -3.96 -19.79 33.09
CA PHE A 45 -4.34 -21.17 33.41
C PHE A 45 -3.45 -22.21 32.68
N MET A 46 -2.84 -21.84 31.56
CA MET A 46 -1.96 -22.73 30.79
C MET A 46 -0.65 -23.06 31.51
N HIS A 47 -0.27 -22.28 32.53
CA HIS A 47 0.96 -22.52 33.28
C HIS A 47 0.82 -23.76 34.18
N PRO A 48 1.82 -24.66 34.24
CA PRO A 48 1.75 -25.89 35.06
C PRO A 48 1.39 -25.63 36.52
N LEU A 49 1.95 -24.57 37.12
CA LEU A 49 1.68 -24.17 38.50
C LEU A 49 0.24 -23.67 38.74
N GLN A 50 -0.49 -23.28 37.69
CA GLN A 50 -1.88 -22.81 37.80
C GLN A 50 -2.89 -23.97 37.71
N ARG A 51 -2.42 -25.20 37.50
CA ARG A 51 -3.28 -26.37 37.29
C ARG A 51 -4.34 -26.58 38.38
N HIS A 52 -3.96 -26.42 39.65
CA HIS A 52 -4.84 -26.60 40.81
C HIS A 52 -5.43 -25.28 41.33
N HIS A 53 -5.23 -24.17 40.62
CA HIS A 53 -5.75 -22.88 41.04
C HIS A 53 -7.27 -22.82 40.78
N GLU A 54 -8.03 -22.35 41.77
CA GLU A 54 -9.50 -22.34 41.72
C GLU A 54 -10.07 -21.59 40.51
N SER A 55 -9.36 -20.55 40.05
CA SER A 55 -9.78 -19.77 38.89
C SER A 55 -9.47 -20.42 37.54
N SER A 56 -8.60 -21.43 37.47
CA SER A 56 -8.08 -21.95 36.19
C SER A 56 -9.14 -22.61 35.33
N SER A 57 -10.03 -23.41 35.93
CA SER A 57 -11.18 -23.98 35.22
C SER A 57 -12.12 -22.87 34.72
N LYS A 58 -12.36 -21.83 35.52
CA LYS A 58 -13.19 -20.69 35.10
C LYS A 58 -12.55 -19.92 33.95
N SER A 59 -11.25 -19.66 34.03
CA SER A 59 -10.48 -18.97 33.00
C SER A 59 -10.44 -19.76 31.69
N LEU A 60 -10.28 -21.09 31.76
CA LEU A 60 -10.41 -21.98 30.60
C LEU A 60 -11.77 -21.83 29.92
N MET A 61 -12.85 -21.87 30.69
CA MET A 61 -14.21 -21.77 30.14
C MET A 61 -14.54 -20.39 29.58
N ILE A 62 -13.97 -19.31 30.13
CA ILE A 62 -14.08 -17.97 29.56
C ILE A 62 -13.41 -17.95 28.18
N ILE A 63 -12.16 -18.40 28.10
CA ILE A 63 -11.39 -18.41 26.84
C ILE A 63 -12.03 -19.32 25.78
N ALA A 64 -12.55 -20.47 26.17
CA ALA A 64 -13.24 -21.37 25.26
C ALA A 64 -14.49 -20.72 24.64
N ARG A 65 -15.25 -19.95 25.42
CA ARG A 65 -16.43 -19.20 24.93
C ARG A 65 -16.05 -17.99 24.08
N ASP A 66 -14.91 -17.37 24.35
CA ASP A 66 -14.38 -16.28 23.53
C ASP A 66 -13.87 -16.77 22.15
N LEU A 67 -13.78 -18.08 21.93
CA LEU A 67 -13.30 -18.71 20.70
C LEU A 67 -14.33 -19.69 20.08
N PRO A 68 -15.55 -19.23 19.73
CA PRO A 68 -16.62 -20.08 19.22
C PRO A 68 -16.29 -20.75 17.87
N GLN A 69 -15.33 -20.20 17.12
CA GLN A 69 -14.85 -20.80 15.87
C GLN A 69 -14.06 -22.10 16.08
N LEU A 70 -13.60 -22.38 17.31
CA LEU A 70 -12.74 -23.53 17.60
C LEU A 70 -13.50 -24.70 18.24
N LEU A 71 -14.51 -24.41 19.04
CA LEU A 71 -15.23 -25.39 19.87
C LEU A 71 -16.74 -25.16 19.75
N SER A 72 -17.51 -26.23 19.58
CA SER A 72 -18.98 -26.17 19.67
C SER A 72 -19.46 -26.14 21.13
N ASP A 73 -20.74 -25.85 21.36
CA ASP A 73 -21.31 -25.88 22.71
C ASP A 73 -21.17 -27.27 23.36
N ASP A 74 -21.34 -28.35 22.60
CA ASP A 74 -21.11 -29.71 23.09
C ASP A 74 -19.65 -29.92 23.55
N ASP A 75 -18.68 -29.35 22.83
CA ASP A 75 -17.25 -29.46 23.17
C ASP A 75 -16.93 -28.78 24.50
N LEU A 76 -17.69 -27.76 24.93
CA LEU A 76 -17.47 -27.04 26.18
C LEU A 76 -17.68 -27.93 27.41
N ASP A 77 -18.67 -28.81 27.37
CA ASP A 77 -18.94 -29.75 28.45
C ASP A 77 -17.86 -30.83 28.53
N TYR A 78 -17.43 -31.36 27.38
CA TYR A 78 -16.30 -32.29 27.31
C TYR A 78 -15.00 -31.64 27.80
N LEU A 79 -14.74 -30.39 27.41
CA LEU A 79 -13.56 -29.63 27.83
C LEU A 79 -13.51 -29.47 29.36
N ASN A 80 -14.63 -29.14 29.99
CA ASN A 80 -14.70 -29.00 31.45
C ASN A 80 -14.42 -30.35 32.15
N GLY A 81 -14.96 -31.45 31.62
CA GLY A 81 -14.67 -32.80 32.09
C GLY A 81 -13.20 -33.18 31.94
N GLU A 82 -12.62 -32.92 30.77
CA GLU A 82 -11.20 -33.15 30.48
C GLU A 82 -10.28 -32.33 31.39
N TRP A 83 -10.63 -31.07 31.68
CA TRP A 83 -9.86 -30.24 32.61
C TRP A 83 -9.83 -30.82 34.01
N ARG A 84 -10.96 -31.31 34.52
CA ARG A 84 -11.01 -31.97 35.85
C ARG A 84 -10.19 -33.26 35.88
N LEU A 85 -10.21 -34.04 34.80
CA LEU A 85 -9.36 -35.22 34.66
C LEU A 85 -7.88 -34.82 34.62
N TYR A 86 -7.56 -33.77 33.89
CA TYR A 86 -6.22 -33.19 33.84
C TYR A 86 -5.79 -32.67 35.20
N GLU A 87 -6.64 -32.04 36.00
CA GLU A 87 -6.33 -31.53 37.34
C GLU A 87 -5.97 -32.67 38.31
N ASN A 88 -6.56 -33.85 38.16
CA ASN A 88 -6.33 -34.99 39.07
C ASN A 88 -5.23 -35.96 38.61
N GLU A 89 -4.62 -35.72 37.45
CA GLU A 89 -3.50 -36.52 36.94
C GLU A 89 -2.22 -36.44 37.84
N THR A 90 -1.34 -37.42 37.78
CA THR A 90 0.00 -37.27 38.40
C THR A 90 0.98 -36.78 37.35
N ILE A 91 1.41 -35.52 37.45
CA ILE A 91 2.31 -34.89 36.49
C ILE A 91 3.70 -34.72 37.12
N PRO A 92 4.75 -35.36 36.57
CA PRO A 92 6.11 -35.23 37.07
C PRO A 92 6.64 -33.79 36.99
N GLU A 93 7.35 -33.34 38.03
CA GLU A 93 7.93 -31.99 38.05
C GLU A 93 8.96 -31.78 36.93
N GLU A 94 9.68 -32.83 36.54
CA GLU A 94 10.67 -32.81 35.46
C GLU A 94 10.08 -32.40 34.10
N TRP A 95 8.76 -32.46 33.91
CA TRP A 95 8.12 -32.06 32.67
C TRP A 95 8.08 -30.54 32.48
N TYR A 96 8.19 -29.77 33.57
CA TYR A 96 8.11 -28.31 33.52
C TYR A 96 9.25 -27.60 34.24
N GLN A 97 10.04 -28.25 35.09
CA GLN A 97 11.17 -27.63 35.77
C GLN A 97 12.41 -28.53 35.86
N GLN A 98 13.57 -27.90 35.71
CA GLN A 98 14.88 -28.49 35.94
C GLN A 98 15.54 -27.78 37.13
N LYS A 99 15.90 -28.55 38.15
CA LYS A 99 16.63 -28.06 39.32
C LYS A 99 18.12 -28.33 39.10
N THR A 100 18.94 -27.29 39.10
CA THR A 100 20.40 -27.42 39.00
C THR A 100 21.06 -26.88 40.27
N THR A 101 21.82 -27.71 40.96
CA THR A 101 22.68 -27.30 42.06
C THR A 101 24.01 -26.83 41.49
N SER A 102 24.19 -25.52 41.37
CA SER A 102 25.52 -24.96 41.13
C SER A 102 26.29 -25.00 42.46
N GLY A 103 27.62 -25.18 42.43
CA GLY A 103 28.48 -25.55 43.57
C GLY A 103 28.56 -24.64 44.81
N GLY A 104 27.53 -23.85 45.11
CA GLY A 104 27.29 -23.21 46.39
C GLY A 104 25.79 -23.07 46.61
N SER A 105 25.25 -23.82 47.58
CA SER A 105 23.94 -23.78 48.29
C SER A 105 22.62 -23.33 47.64
N ASP A 106 22.60 -22.64 46.49
CA ASP A 106 21.40 -22.07 45.90
C ASP A 106 20.88 -22.95 44.75
N GLU A 107 19.67 -23.49 44.94
CA GLU A 107 18.96 -24.22 43.90
C GLU A 107 18.45 -23.25 42.83
N VAL A 108 19.00 -23.33 41.62
CA VAL A 108 18.49 -22.58 40.48
C VAL A 108 17.43 -23.43 39.78
N ILE A 109 16.19 -22.94 39.78
CA ILE A 109 15.06 -23.55 39.06
C ILE A 109 14.97 -22.94 37.66
N LYS A 110 15.06 -23.79 36.64
CA LYS A 110 14.86 -23.42 35.24
C LYS A 110 13.61 -24.09 34.70
N TYR A 111 12.64 -23.30 34.24
CA TYR A 111 11.43 -23.84 33.62
C TYR A 111 11.67 -24.28 32.17
N HIS A 112 11.03 -25.39 31.79
CA HIS A 112 11.00 -25.84 30.40
C HIS A 112 10.01 -25.01 29.57
N PRO A 113 10.20 -24.94 28.24
CA PRO A 113 9.22 -24.36 27.34
C PRO A 113 7.82 -24.94 27.56
N ILE A 114 6.80 -24.08 27.58
CA ILE A 114 5.41 -24.45 27.92
C ILE A 114 4.80 -25.43 26.92
N ASP A 115 5.22 -25.37 25.65
CA ASP A 115 4.84 -26.29 24.58
C ASP A 115 5.35 -27.71 24.83
N ASN A 116 6.57 -27.87 25.36
CA ASN A 116 7.11 -29.17 25.75
C ASN A 116 6.31 -29.80 26.88
N TYR A 117 5.93 -29.01 27.89
CA TYR A 117 5.07 -29.48 28.97
C TYR A 117 3.74 -30.02 28.42
N TRP A 118 3.03 -29.22 27.63
CA TRP A 118 1.74 -29.60 27.07
C TRP A 118 1.83 -30.77 26.10
N LYS A 119 2.93 -30.90 25.36
CA LYS A 119 3.22 -32.08 24.52
C LYS A 119 3.21 -33.37 25.34
N HIS A 120 3.78 -33.38 26.55
CA HIS A 120 3.72 -34.55 27.42
C HIS A 120 2.31 -34.81 27.95
N VAL A 121 1.58 -33.76 28.36
CA VAL A 121 0.18 -33.88 28.81
C VAL A 121 -0.72 -34.47 27.72
N PHE A 122 -0.59 -34.04 26.47
CA PHE A 122 -1.38 -34.56 25.35
C PHE A 122 -1.07 -36.02 25.01
N ALA A 123 0.10 -36.52 25.41
CA ALA A 123 0.52 -37.89 25.16
C ALA A 123 0.00 -38.87 26.23
N ILE A 124 -0.63 -38.38 27.31
CA ILE A 124 -1.18 -39.22 28.37
C ILE A 124 -2.30 -40.09 27.80
N LYS A 125 -2.20 -41.39 28.08
CA LYS A 125 -3.13 -42.41 27.63
C LYS A 125 -3.85 -43.03 28.82
N THR A 126 -5.08 -43.42 28.58
CA THR A 126 -5.85 -44.29 29.47
C THR A 126 -5.26 -45.70 29.49
N SER A 127 -5.69 -46.53 30.44
CA SER A 127 -5.26 -47.94 30.56
C SER A 127 -5.56 -48.77 29.31
N SER A 128 -6.52 -48.35 28.47
CA SER A 128 -6.84 -48.96 27.17
C SER A 128 -5.95 -48.47 26.01
N GLY A 129 -4.98 -47.59 26.27
CA GLY A 129 -4.06 -47.04 25.26
C GLY A 129 -4.63 -45.90 24.42
N ILE A 130 -5.86 -45.44 24.71
CA ILE A 130 -6.50 -44.30 24.04
C ILE A 130 -6.04 -42.99 24.70
N VAL A 131 -5.78 -41.95 23.90
CA VAL A 131 -5.42 -40.61 24.40
C VAL A 131 -6.50 -40.09 25.35
N LYS A 132 -6.08 -39.57 26.50
CA LYS A 132 -7.00 -39.19 27.58
C LYS A 132 -7.75 -37.89 27.31
N PHE A 133 -7.17 -37.01 26.50
CA PHE A 133 -7.71 -35.69 26.19
C PHE A 133 -7.86 -35.54 24.67
N ILE A 134 -9.02 -35.07 24.22
CA ILE A 134 -9.37 -34.91 22.81
C ILE A 134 -9.67 -33.44 22.50
N VAL A 135 -10.42 -32.76 23.37
CA VAL A 135 -10.85 -31.37 23.18
C VAL A 135 -9.82 -30.39 23.73
N LEU A 136 -9.28 -30.66 24.92
CA LEU A 136 -8.26 -29.82 25.57
C LEU A 136 -7.03 -29.57 24.69
N PRO A 137 -6.44 -30.56 23.98
CA PRO A 137 -5.31 -30.30 23.10
C PRO A 137 -5.65 -29.36 21.94
N LYS A 138 -6.89 -29.39 21.41
CA LYS A 138 -7.30 -28.48 20.33
C LYS A 138 -7.27 -27.04 20.81
N LEU A 139 -7.83 -26.77 21.98
CA LEU A 139 -7.83 -25.43 22.58
C LEU A 139 -6.41 -24.95 22.86
N ILE A 140 -5.64 -25.72 23.65
CA ILE A 140 -4.31 -25.31 24.09
C ILE A 140 -3.37 -25.09 22.89
N LYS A 141 -3.37 -25.97 21.88
CA LYS A 141 -2.52 -25.79 20.69
C LYS A 141 -2.84 -24.50 19.95
N SER A 142 -4.12 -24.15 19.81
CA SER A 142 -4.53 -22.90 19.20
C SER A 142 -4.07 -21.70 20.02
N LEU A 143 -4.19 -21.75 21.35
CA LEU A 143 -3.71 -20.68 22.23
C LEU A 143 -2.19 -20.51 22.20
N LEU A 144 -1.44 -21.62 22.16
CA LEU A 144 0.02 -21.61 22.03
C LEU A 144 0.52 -21.16 20.65
N SER A 145 -0.37 -21.12 19.65
CA SER A 145 -0.06 -20.57 18.32
C SER A 145 -0.24 -19.05 18.23
N LEU A 146 -0.81 -18.42 19.27
CA LEU A 146 -0.94 -16.97 19.32
C LEU A 146 0.44 -16.33 19.45
N SER A 147 0.73 -15.37 18.58
CA SER A 147 2.00 -14.63 18.64
C SER A 147 2.15 -13.88 19.96
N HIS A 148 3.27 -14.09 20.65
CA HIS A 148 3.59 -13.45 21.93
C HIS A 148 4.27 -12.08 21.79
N GLY A 149 4.40 -11.56 20.57
CA GLY A 149 4.94 -10.23 20.30
C GLY A 149 5.27 -10.00 18.83
N ASN A 150 5.80 -8.81 18.54
CA ASN A 150 6.19 -8.45 17.17
C ASN A 150 7.61 -8.91 16.81
N ALA A 151 8.36 -9.50 17.75
CA ALA A 151 9.77 -9.85 17.56
C ALA A 151 10.00 -10.78 16.35
N ASP A 152 9.11 -11.76 16.12
CA ASP A 152 9.23 -12.65 14.96
C ASP A 152 8.96 -11.92 13.64
N VAL A 153 8.02 -10.97 13.64
CA VAL A 153 7.73 -10.10 12.49
C VAL A 153 8.90 -9.15 12.21
N GLU A 154 9.46 -8.54 13.27
CA GLU A 154 10.62 -7.65 13.20
C GLU A 154 11.89 -8.37 12.73
N ARG A 155 12.07 -9.62 13.18
CA ARG A 155 13.12 -10.51 12.65
C ARG A 155 12.89 -10.79 11.16
N GLY A 156 11.64 -10.98 10.75
CA GLY A 156 11.25 -11.05 9.34
C GLY A 156 11.65 -9.81 8.55
N PHE A 157 11.40 -8.61 9.08
CA PHE A 157 11.80 -7.35 8.45
C PHE A 157 13.31 -7.19 8.32
N SER A 158 14.07 -7.54 9.37
CA SER A 158 15.54 -7.49 9.32
C SER A 158 16.11 -8.44 8.26
N GLU A 159 15.52 -9.63 8.15
CA GLU A 159 15.89 -10.59 7.12
C GLU A 159 15.47 -10.14 5.71
N ASN A 160 14.37 -9.40 5.58
CA ASN A 160 13.96 -8.78 4.32
C ASN A 160 14.86 -7.62 3.94
N ALA A 161 15.32 -6.81 4.90
CA ALA A 161 16.29 -5.75 4.66
C ALA A 161 17.61 -6.31 4.09
N ALA A 162 18.05 -7.49 4.54
CA ALA A 162 19.20 -8.17 3.94
C ALA A 162 18.95 -8.66 2.50
N LEU A 163 17.69 -8.90 2.11
CA LEU A 163 17.31 -9.27 0.74
C LEU A 163 17.16 -8.04 -0.18
N ILE A 164 16.71 -6.92 0.37
CA ILE A 164 16.53 -5.61 -0.28
C ILE A 164 17.80 -4.77 -0.06
N THR A 165 18.91 -5.21 -0.65
CA THR A 165 20.14 -4.39 -0.74
C THR A 165 20.01 -3.38 -1.88
N ASP A 166 20.82 -2.31 -1.90
CA ASP A 166 20.75 -1.24 -2.92
C ASP A 166 20.82 -1.79 -4.36
N ASP A 167 21.60 -2.85 -4.61
CA ASP A 167 21.69 -3.56 -5.90
C ASP A 167 20.47 -4.45 -6.23
N ARG A 168 19.66 -4.83 -5.23
CA ARG A 168 18.45 -5.68 -5.34
C ARG A 168 17.16 -4.94 -5.04
N SER A 169 17.21 -3.62 -4.99
CA SER A 169 16.08 -2.71 -4.73
C SER A 169 14.93 -2.80 -5.75
N SER A 170 15.11 -3.54 -6.87
CA SER A 170 14.08 -3.75 -7.91
C SER A 170 13.32 -5.08 -7.82
N LEU A 171 13.42 -5.82 -6.71
CA LEU A 171 12.62 -7.04 -6.54
C LEU A 171 11.13 -6.70 -6.32
N SER A 172 10.26 -7.28 -7.15
CA SER A 172 8.81 -7.20 -6.91
C SER A 172 8.40 -7.91 -5.62
N ASP A 173 7.28 -7.51 -5.02
CA ASP A 173 6.72 -8.15 -3.81
C ASP A 173 6.59 -9.67 -3.95
N ILE A 174 6.23 -10.16 -5.15
CA ILE A 174 6.12 -11.58 -5.45
C ILE A 174 7.46 -12.29 -5.30
N SER A 175 8.55 -11.66 -5.77
CA SER A 175 9.90 -12.19 -5.65
C SER A 175 10.37 -12.23 -4.20
N ILE A 176 10.06 -11.17 -3.43
CA ILE A 176 10.39 -11.09 -2.00
C ILE A 176 9.65 -12.21 -1.24
N ASN A 177 8.34 -12.35 -1.47
CA ASN A 177 7.52 -13.40 -0.86
C ASN A 177 8.01 -14.80 -1.24
N GLY A 178 8.39 -15.03 -2.50
CA GLY A 178 8.93 -16.30 -2.96
C GLY A 178 10.27 -16.66 -2.29
N LEU A 179 11.20 -15.71 -2.21
CA LEU A 179 12.47 -15.89 -1.51
C LEU A 179 12.27 -16.15 -0.01
N ARG A 180 11.34 -15.41 0.60
CA ARG A 180 10.99 -15.56 2.01
C ARG A 180 10.41 -16.95 2.30
N ALA A 181 9.41 -17.36 1.53
CA ALA A 181 8.79 -18.67 1.65
C ALA A 181 9.82 -19.80 1.48
N THR A 182 10.76 -19.65 0.53
CA THR A 182 11.84 -20.63 0.32
C THR A 182 12.76 -20.70 1.52
N LYS A 183 13.19 -19.55 2.07
CA LYS A 183 14.07 -19.49 3.25
C LYS A 183 13.39 -20.09 4.49
N ASP A 184 12.12 -19.78 4.70
CA ASP A 184 11.35 -20.30 5.82
C ASP A 184 11.11 -21.81 5.67
N ALA A 185 10.87 -22.30 4.45
CA ALA A 185 10.79 -23.73 4.16
C ALA A 185 12.10 -24.47 4.45
N VAL A 186 13.26 -23.90 4.09
CA VAL A 186 14.58 -24.50 4.41
C VAL A 186 14.81 -24.54 5.91
N LYS A 187 14.45 -23.48 6.64
CA LYS A 187 14.53 -23.46 8.11
C LYS A 187 13.64 -24.53 8.75
N PHE A 188 12.39 -24.64 8.29
CA PHE A 188 11.39 -25.51 8.89
C PHE A 188 11.62 -26.99 8.53
N TYR A 189 11.79 -27.31 7.25
CA TYR A 189 11.89 -28.70 6.78
C TYR A 189 13.32 -29.24 6.77
N GLY A 190 14.32 -28.37 6.56
CA GLY A 190 15.73 -28.76 6.47
C GLY A 190 16.57 -28.35 7.68
N GLN A 191 15.93 -27.90 8.78
CA GLN A 191 16.63 -27.43 9.99
C GLN A 191 17.70 -26.35 9.70
N GLY A 192 17.47 -25.55 8.64
CA GLY A 192 18.40 -24.51 8.18
C GLY A 192 19.43 -24.99 7.14
N LYS A 193 19.44 -26.26 6.77
CA LYS A 193 20.29 -26.84 5.73
C LYS A 193 19.48 -27.24 4.51
N VAL A 194 19.89 -26.76 3.34
CA VAL A 194 19.17 -26.97 2.08
C VAL A 194 19.10 -28.46 1.68
N HIS A 195 20.17 -29.22 1.93
CA HIS A 195 20.25 -30.63 1.53
C HIS A 195 19.41 -31.57 2.42
N GLU A 196 18.95 -31.09 3.59
CA GLU A 196 18.08 -31.86 4.48
C GLU A 196 16.59 -31.65 4.16
N VAL A 197 16.26 -30.72 3.24
CA VAL A 197 14.88 -30.48 2.81
C VAL A 197 14.36 -31.66 2.00
N PRO A 198 13.27 -32.33 2.41
CA PRO A 198 12.72 -33.45 1.68
C PRO A 198 12.22 -33.05 0.29
N ILE A 199 12.70 -33.74 -0.75
CA ILE A 199 12.22 -33.54 -2.11
C ILE A 199 10.91 -34.30 -2.30
N CYS A 200 9.79 -33.59 -2.21
CA CYS A 200 8.47 -34.16 -2.44
C CYS A 200 8.08 -34.11 -3.93
N LYS A 201 7.15 -34.99 -4.34
CA LYS A 201 6.64 -35.01 -5.72
C LYS A 201 6.07 -33.66 -6.17
N GLY A 202 5.34 -32.97 -5.28
CA GLY A 202 4.81 -31.64 -5.56
C GLY A 202 5.90 -30.60 -5.83
N LEU A 203 7.06 -30.68 -5.18
CA LEU A 203 8.19 -29.80 -5.47
C LEU A 203 8.74 -30.07 -6.87
N LEU A 204 8.89 -31.33 -7.25
CA LEU A 204 9.35 -31.73 -8.58
C LEU A 204 8.38 -31.26 -9.68
N ASP A 205 7.08 -31.38 -9.45
CA ASP A 205 6.07 -30.94 -10.41
C ASP A 205 6.06 -29.40 -10.55
N ASN A 206 6.19 -28.67 -9.44
CA ASN A 206 6.34 -27.20 -9.48
C ASN A 206 7.61 -26.75 -10.22
N VAL A 207 8.74 -27.46 -10.05
CA VAL A 207 9.98 -27.14 -10.77
C VAL A 207 9.82 -27.37 -12.27
N LYS A 208 9.16 -28.46 -12.68
CA LYS A 208 8.87 -28.72 -14.10
C LYS A 208 8.00 -27.62 -14.72
N GLU A 209 7.01 -27.14 -13.98
CA GLU A 209 6.10 -26.09 -14.45
C GLU A 209 6.68 -24.67 -14.34
N ALA A 210 7.70 -24.46 -13.51
CA ALA A 210 8.24 -23.13 -13.21
C ALA A 210 8.69 -22.39 -14.48
N HIS A 211 9.29 -23.09 -15.43
CA HIS A 211 9.73 -22.49 -16.69
C HIS A 211 8.55 -21.97 -17.52
N SER A 212 7.51 -22.80 -17.69
CA SER A 212 6.30 -22.41 -18.42
C SER A 212 5.58 -21.23 -17.74
N ARG A 213 5.46 -21.25 -16.40
CA ARG A 213 4.87 -20.15 -15.64
C ARG A 213 5.67 -18.86 -15.78
N CYS A 214 7.00 -18.95 -15.76
CA CYS A 214 7.89 -17.79 -15.95
C CYS A 214 7.74 -17.19 -17.35
N GLN A 215 7.66 -18.04 -18.38
CA GLN A 215 7.45 -17.60 -19.76
C GLN A 215 6.12 -16.86 -19.92
N VAL A 216 5.03 -17.41 -19.38
CA VAL A 216 3.70 -16.76 -19.41
C VAL A 216 3.71 -15.40 -18.71
N ASP A 217 4.39 -15.28 -17.57
CA ASP A 217 4.50 -14.01 -16.84
C ASP A 217 5.34 -12.97 -17.60
N GLN A 218 6.43 -13.40 -18.24
CA GLN A 218 7.23 -12.53 -19.11
C GLN A 218 6.43 -12.02 -20.30
N GLU A 219 5.68 -12.89 -20.98
CA GLU A 219 4.81 -12.49 -22.09
C GLU A 219 3.73 -11.50 -21.64
N ARG A 220 3.13 -11.73 -20.47
CA ARG A 220 2.15 -10.82 -19.88
C ARG A 220 2.76 -9.44 -19.63
N LYS A 221 3.95 -9.39 -19.02
CA LYS A 221 4.68 -8.13 -18.77
C LYS A 221 5.00 -7.39 -20.06
N GLN A 222 5.45 -8.10 -21.11
CA GLN A 222 5.71 -7.50 -22.42
C GLN A 222 4.44 -6.94 -23.07
N ARG A 223 3.29 -7.63 -22.96
CA ARG A 223 2.01 -7.12 -23.49
C ARG A 223 1.60 -5.83 -22.79
N ILE A 224 1.68 -5.79 -21.47
CA ILE A 224 1.35 -4.60 -20.67
C ILE A 224 2.27 -3.43 -21.03
N LEU A 225 3.57 -3.69 -21.22
CA LEU A 225 4.52 -2.64 -21.61
C LEU A 225 4.20 -2.09 -23.00
N LYS A 226 3.97 -2.96 -24.00
CA LYS A 226 3.59 -2.56 -25.36
C LYS A 226 2.28 -1.78 -25.40
N GLU A 227 1.30 -2.17 -24.59
CA GLU A 227 0.03 -1.46 -24.48
C GLU A 227 0.22 -0.06 -23.88
N LYS A 228 1.02 0.08 -22.82
CA LYS A 228 1.37 1.38 -22.23
C LYS A 228 2.11 2.27 -23.24
N GLU A 229 3.09 1.74 -23.96
CA GLU A 229 3.82 2.47 -24.99
C GLU A 229 2.90 2.91 -26.14
N ALA A 230 1.96 2.05 -26.55
CA ALA A 230 0.99 2.38 -27.60
C ALA A 230 0.02 3.48 -27.15
N ILE A 231 -0.45 3.44 -25.89
CA ILE A 231 -1.30 4.49 -25.31
C ILE A 231 -0.53 5.81 -25.25
N GLU A 232 0.72 5.80 -24.81
CA GLU A 232 1.55 7.01 -24.72
C GLU A 232 1.86 7.58 -26.11
N ALA A 233 2.15 6.73 -27.09
CA ALA A 233 2.37 7.13 -28.47
C ALA A 233 1.08 7.74 -29.10
N ALA A 234 -0.08 7.13 -28.84
CA ALA A 234 -1.36 7.66 -29.30
C ALA A 234 -1.70 9.02 -28.65
N ALA A 235 -1.40 9.18 -27.35
CA ALA A 235 -1.57 10.44 -26.64
C ALA A 235 -0.65 11.53 -27.23
N LYS A 236 0.63 11.21 -27.49
CA LYS A 236 1.58 12.13 -28.14
C LYS A 236 1.12 12.53 -29.54
N LEU A 237 0.63 11.58 -30.35
CA LEU A 237 0.12 11.85 -31.69
C LEU A 237 -1.10 12.77 -31.65
N THR A 238 -2.01 12.54 -30.70
CA THR A 238 -3.24 13.35 -30.53
C THR A 238 -2.87 14.78 -30.12
N LYS A 239 -1.98 14.94 -29.14
CA LYS A 239 -1.47 16.25 -28.71
C LYS A 239 -0.79 17.01 -29.85
N ASN A 240 0.02 16.33 -30.68
CA ASN A 240 0.64 16.96 -31.85
C ASN A 240 -0.40 17.40 -32.90
N LYS A 241 -1.44 16.60 -33.15
CA LYS A 241 -2.54 16.98 -34.06
C LYS A 241 -3.29 18.20 -33.54
N GLU A 242 -3.58 18.26 -32.25
CA GLU A 242 -4.21 19.43 -31.61
C GLU A 242 -3.34 20.68 -31.76
N LEU A 243 -2.02 20.57 -31.52
CA LEU A 243 -1.09 21.70 -31.64
C LEU A 243 -1.09 22.28 -33.07
N ILE A 244 -1.06 21.42 -34.10
CA ILE A 244 -1.12 21.84 -35.51
C ILE A 244 -2.46 22.52 -35.82
N LEU A 245 -3.57 22.06 -35.24
CA LEU A 245 -4.89 22.67 -35.46
C LEU A 245 -4.99 24.05 -34.79
N VAL A 246 -4.44 24.21 -33.58
CA VAL A 246 -4.39 25.50 -32.87
C VAL A 246 -3.54 26.51 -33.63
N GLU A 247 -2.38 26.11 -34.15
CA GLU A 247 -1.52 26.98 -34.96
C GLU A 247 -2.23 27.44 -36.25
N LYS A 248 -2.99 26.54 -36.90
CA LYS A 248 -3.82 26.90 -38.05
C LYS A 248 -4.95 27.87 -37.70
N GLU A 249 -5.57 27.73 -36.53
CA GLU A 249 -6.59 28.67 -36.07
C GLU A 249 -5.99 30.07 -35.87
N GLN A 250 -4.83 30.15 -35.22
CA GLN A 250 -4.14 31.42 -34.98
C GLN A 250 -3.80 32.14 -36.30
N ASN A 251 -3.25 31.41 -37.28
CA ASN A 251 -2.94 31.96 -38.59
C ASN A 251 -4.19 32.51 -39.31
N LEU A 252 -5.34 31.83 -39.19
CA LEU A 252 -6.59 32.31 -39.78
C LEU A 252 -7.12 33.56 -39.07
N ILE A 253 -7.02 33.62 -37.74
CA ILE A 253 -7.39 34.80 -36.94
C ILE A 253 -6.55 36.01 -37.35
N ASP A 254 -5.24 35.83 -37.51
CA ASP A 254 -4.33 36.91 -37.89
C ASP A 254 -4.65 37.41 -39.31
N GLN A 255 -4.93 36.50 -40.26
CA GLN A 255 -5.40 36.85 -41.59
C GLN A 255 -6.74 37.60 -41.57
N HIS A 256 -7.69 37.16 -40.73
CA HIS A 256 -8.99 37.81 -40.60
C HIS A 256 -8.83 39.26 -40.10
N LYS A 257 -7.93 39.49 -39.14
CA LYS A 257 -7.63 40.83 -38.62
C LYS A 257 -7.06 41.75 -39.71
N ILE A 258 -6.11 41.25 -40.51
CA ILE A 258 -5.53 42.02 -41.63
C ILE A 258 -6.62 42.38 -42.65
N LEU A 259 -7.47 41.41 -43.03
CA LEU A 259 -8.57 41.65 -43.98
C LEU A 259 -9.61 42.66 -43.45
N GLN A 260 -9.86 42.68 -42.14
CA GLN A 260 -10.74 43.68 -41.50
C GLN A 260 -10.13 45.08 -41.54
N GLU A 261 -8.84 45.22 -41.23
CA GLU A 261 -8.13 46.50 -41.31
C GLU A 261 -8.15 47.04 -42.75
N ASP A 262 -7.90 46.19 -43.74
CA ASP A 262 -7.96 46.55 -45.16
C ASP A 262 -9.39 46.95 -45.61
N LEU A 263 -10.41 46.29 -45.07
CA LEU A 263 -11.81 46.61 -45.35
C LEU A 263 -12.21 47.97 -44.75
N GLU A 264 -11.75 48.27 -43.53
CA GLU A 264 -11.96 49.59 -42.91
C GLU A 264 -11.25 50.70 -43.71
N ASN A 265 -10.02 50.46 -44.16
CA ASN A 265 -9.27 51.38 -45.01
C ASN A 265 -9.97 51.62 -46.36
N ALA A 266 -10.47 50.57 -47.00
CA ALA A 266 -11.24 50.69 -48.24
C ALA A 266 -12.59 51.41 -48.04
N SER A 267 -13.23 51.24 -46.88
CA SER A 267 -14.45 51.98 -46.49
C SER A 267 -14.16 53.46 -46.27
N LYS A 268 -13.05 53.81 -45.59
CA LYS A 268 -12.60 55.20 -45.44
C LYS A 268 -12.33 55.86 -46.80
N MET A 269 -11.66 55.15 -47.71
CA MET A 269 -11.43 55.61 -49.08
C MET A 269 -12.74 55.84 -49.85
N LEU A 270 -13.75 54.97 -49.68
CA LEU A 270 -15.06 55.14 -50.29
C LEU A 270 -15.80 56.37 -49.74
N ASN A 271 -15.76 56.58 -48.42
CA ASN A 271 -16.37 57.75 -47.77
C ASN A 271 -15.69 59.05 -48.21
N GLU A 272 -14.35 59.06 -48.27
CA GLU A 272 -13.59 60.21 -48.77
C GLU A 272 -13.89 60.50 -50.25
N GLY A 273 -14.02 59.46 -51.08
CA GLY A 273 -14.46 59.58 -52.46
C GLY A 273 -15.84 60.21 -52.59
N ASN A 274 -16.80 59.78 -51.76
CA ASN A 274 -18.15 60.35 -51.73
C ASN A 274 -18.16 61.81 -51.27
N SER A 275 -17.42 62.17 -50.22
CA SER A 275 -17.32 63.57 -49.76
C SER A 275 -16.68 64.48 -50.81
N ARG A 276 -15.64 64.00 -51.52
CA ARG A 276 -15.02 64.74 -52.63
C ARG A 276 -15.96 64.91 -53.81
N LEU A 277 -16.79 63.90 -54.10
CA LEU A 277 -17.81 63.97 -55.13
C LEU A 277 -18.87 65.03 -54.79
N GLU A 278 -19.40 65.03 -53.58
CA GLU A 278 -20.36 66.03 -53.09
C GLU A 278 -19.80 67.46 -53.19
N ALA A 279 -18.55 67.67 -52.76
CA ALA A 279 -17.88 68.97 -52.84
C ALA A 279 -17.63 69.43 -54.30
N ALA A 280 -17.22 68.51 -55.18
CA ALA A 280 -16.96 68.81 -56.59
C ALA A 280 -18.26 69.12 -57.37
N VAL A 281 -19.37 68.44 -57.03
CA VAL A 281 -20.69 68.71 -57.58
C VAL A 281 -21.20 70.08 -57.12
N ALA A 282 -21.05 70.43 -55.84
CA ALA A 282 -21.46 71.73 -55.31
C ALA A 282 -20.68 72.92 -55.93
N THR A 283 -19.41 72.71 -56.29
CA THR A 283 -18.53 73.72 -56.88
C THR A 283 -18.49 73.71 -58.41
N LYS A 284 -19.27 72.84 -59.08
CA LYS A 284 -19.31 72.64 -60.54
C LYS A 284 -17.93 72.32 -61.16
N ASN A 285 -17.05 71.67 -60.41
CA ASN A 285 -15.72 71.27 -60.88
C ASN A 285 -15.76 69.87 -61.51
N PHE A 286 -15.92 69.80 -62.84
CA PHE A 286 -16.04 68.55 -63.59
C PHE A 286 -14.79 67.63 -63.49
N ALA A 287 -13.58 68.19 -63.40
CA ALA A 287 -12.36 67.39 -63.23
C ALA A 287 -12.30 66.73 -61.83
N GLY A 288 -12.84 67.41 -60.81
CA GLY A 288 -12.97 66.85 -59.45
C GLY A 288 -13.99 65.71 -59.36
N VAL A 289 -15.07 65.79 -60.16
CA VAL A 289 -16.11 64.74 -60.25
C VAL A 289 -15.55 63.45 -60.84
N GLU A 290 -14.77 63.53 -61.92
CA GLU A 290 -14.16 62.37 -62.58
C GLU A 290 -13.16 61.64 -61.66
N MET A 291 -12.30 62.41 -60.96
CA MET A 291 -11.35 61.86 -59.99
C MET A 291 -12.04 61.19 -58.79
N ALA A 292 -13.12 61.79 -58.29
CA ALA A 292 -13.91 61.20 -57.20
C ALA A 292 -14.63 59.91 -57.64
N GLN A 293 -15.16 59.87 -58.87
CA GLN A 293 -15.77 58.65 -59.45
C GLN A 293 -14.75 57.52 -59.63
N LEU A 294 -13.53 57.80 -60.08
CA LEU A 294 -12.45 56.81 -60.17
C LEU A 294 -12.09 56.25 -58.80
N LEU A 295 -12.01 57.11 -57.78
CA LEU A 295 -11.71 56.72 -56.40
C LEU A 295 -12.81 55.83 -55.80
N ILE A 296 -14.07 56.18 -56.02
CA ILE A 296 -15.24 55.36 -55.62
C ILE A 296 -15.25 54.03 -56.36
N GLY A 297 -14.98 54.03 -57.67
CA GLY A 297 -14.95 52.82 -58.50
C GLY A 297 -13.86 51.84 -58.06
N GLY A 298 -12.66 52.35 -57.76
CA GLY A 298 -11.55 51.57 -57.20
C GLY A 298 -11.85 51.03 -55.81
N ALA A 299 -12.40 51.86 -54.92
CA ALA A 299 -12.77 51.46 -53.56
C ALA A 299 -13.87 50.39 -53.54
N LYS A 300 -14.90 50.51 -54.40
CA LYS A 300 -15.96 49.49 -54.55
C LYS A 300 -15.42 48.14 -55.01
N LYS A 301 -14.59 48.12 -56.05
CA LYS A 301 -13.94 46.88 -56.52
C LYS A 301 -13.10 46.24 -55.42
N LYS A 302 -12.33 47.03 -54.67
CA LYS A 302 -11.50 46.52 -53.57
C LYS A 302 -12.36 45.99 -52.41
N LEU A 303 -13.48 46.63 -52.09
CA LEU A 303 -14.44 46.17 -51.09
C LEU A 303 -15.10 44.84 -51.45
N ASP A 304 -15.49 44.64 -52.71
CA ASP A 304 -16.11 43.38 -53.14
C ASP A 304 -15.14 42.20 -53.05
N VAL A 305 -13.88 42.41 -53.42
CA VAL A 305 -12.81 41.40 -53.27
C VAL A 305 -12.55 41.09 -51.81
N LEU A 306 -12.39 42.10 -50.96
CA LEU A 306 -12.12 41.92 -49.53
C LEU A 306 -13.30 41.25 -48.80
N LYS A 307 -14.55 41.58 -49.14
CA LYS A 307 -15.74 40.92 -48.58
C LYS A 307 -15.79 39.43 -48.93
N THR A 308 -15.42 39.07 -50.15
CA THR A 308 -15.36 37.68 -50.60
C THR A 308 -14.29 36.91 -49.82
N GLN A 309 -13.07 37.47 -49.73
CA GLN A 309 -11.97 36.88 -48.99
C GLN A 309 -12.26 36.74 -47.49
N LEU A 310 -12.95 37.71 -46.89
CA LEU A 310 -13.37 37.66 -45.49
C LEU A 310 -14.42 36.57 -45.25
N GLY A 311 -15.35 36.38 -46.19
CA GLY A 311 -16.31 35.28 -46.18
C GLY A 311 -15.62 33.92 -46.21
N ASP A 312 -14.69 33.73 -47.15
CA ASP A 312 -13.94 32.48 -47.29
C ASP A 312 -13.10 32.16 -46.03
N ASN A 313 -12.43 33.17 -45.46
CA ASN A 313 -11.65 33.01 -44.23
C ASN A 313 -12.56 32.64 -43.03
N THR A 314 -13.72 33.29 -42.91
CA THR A 314 -14.72 32.98 -41.87
C THR A 314 -15.22 31.54 -41.98
N ASP A 315 -15.49 31.07 -43.20
CA ASP A 315 -15.91 29.70 -43.45
C ASP A 315 -14.83 28.68 -43.10
N GLN A 316 -13.57 28.98 -43.43
CA GLN A 316 -12.42 28.15 -43.04
C GLN A 316 -12.27 28.07 -41.52
N MET A 317 -12.40 29.18 -40.78
CA MET A 317 -12.39 29.17 -39.32
C MET A 317 -13.54 28.33 -38.74
N ASN A 318 -14.75 28.47 -39.28
CA ASN A 318 -15.92 27.72 -38.82
C ASN A 318 -15.75 26.21 -39.05
N GLN A 319 -15.18 25.81 -40.19
CA GLN A 319 -14.87 24.41 -40.47
C GLN A 319 -13.78 23.87 -39.54
N LEU A 320 -12.76 24.67 -39.23
CA LEU A 320 -11.68 24.28 -38.33
C LEU A 320 -12.16 24.14 -36.87
N ARG A 321 -13.00 25.05 -36.39
CA ARG A 321 -13.64 24.97 -35.06
C ARG A 321 -14.56 23.77 -34.90
N LYS A 322 -15.23 23.34 -35.98
CA LYS A 322 -16.00 22.08 -35.99
C LYS A 322 -15.10 20.85 -35.86
N LYS A 323 -13.84 20.92 -36.32
CA LYS A 323 -12.85 19.84 -36.17
C LYS A 323 -12.19 19.83 -34.78
N LEU A 324 -12.09 20.98 -34.11
CA LEU A 324 -11.59 21.10 -32.73
C LEU A 324 -12.61 20.65 -31.66
N LYS A 325 -13.92 20.72 -31.96
CA LYS A 325 -15.01 20.32 -31.05
C LYS A 325 -15.40 18.83 -31.14
N LYS A 326 -14.80 18.07 -32.06
CA LYS A 326 -15.07 16.64 -32.27
C LYS A 326 -13.93 15.80 -31.71
#